data_AF-A0A6L9FMJ3-F1
#
_entry.id   AF-A0A6L9FMJ3-F1
#
_cell.length_a   1.000
_cell.length_b   1.000
_cell.length_c   1.000
_cell.angle_alpha   90.00
_cell.angle_beta   90.00
_cell.angle_gamma   90.00
#
_symmetry.space_group_name_H-M   'P 1'
#
loop_
_entity.id
_entity.type
_entity.pdbx_description
1 polymer ?
#
loop_
_entity_poly.entity_id
_entity_poly.type
_entity_poly.pdbx_seq_one_letter_code
_entity_poly.pdbx_strand_id
1 'polypeptide(L)'
;MRPHTIGVSMVFPPDTDTDMYPREKQNQIPEAKALSKHGTVISPDLVANKLIKAIEKSQFEVLCNKESILVKKFKNLFPSLYYKTLDRIIDSSL
;
A
#
# COMPACT_ATOMS: atom_id res chain seq x y z
N MET A 1 -16.46 -8.89 16.69
CA MET A 1 -16.60 -9.16 15.23
C MET A 1 -17.01 -10.60 14.96
N ARG A 2 -16.12 -11.62 15.10
CA ARG A 2 -16.48 -13.05 14.88
C ARG A 2 -17.65 -13.57 15.74
N PRO A 3 -17.80 -13.18 17.03
CA PRO A 3 -18.96 -13.58 17.84
C PRO A 3 -20.28 -12.92 17.41
N HIS A 4 -20.24 -11.87 16.58
CA HIS A 4 -21.42 -11.14 16.09
C HIS A 4 -21.69 -11.42 14.61
N THR A 5 -20.98 -12.38 14.00
CA THR A 5 -21.17 -12.75 12.59
C THR A 5 -20.92 -11.59 11.61
N ILE A 6 -20.08 -10.61 12.01
CA ILE A 6 -19.69 -9.47 11.16
C ILE A 6 -18.31 -9.74 10.56
N GLY A 7 -18.26 -9.81 9.23
CA GLY A 7 -17.02 -9.88 8.44
C GLY A 7 -16.39 -8.50 8.27
N VAL A 8 -15.04 -8.45 8.29
CA VAL A 8 -14.27 -7.21 8.12
C VAL A 8 -13.16 -7.46 7.12
N SER A 9 -13.03 -6.54 6.17
CA SER A 9 -11.93 -6.51 5.19
C SER A 9 -11.30 -5.12 5.21
N MET A 10 -9.97 -5.06 5.24
CA MET A 10 -9.17 -3.84 5.30
C MET A 10 -8.27 -3.77 4.07
N VAL A 11 -8.44 -2.70 3.29
CA VAL A 11 -7.67 -2.47 2.07
C VAL A 11 -6.50 -1.55 2.32
N PHE A 12 -5.35 -1.93 1.77
CA PHE A 12 -4.11 -1.17 1.81
C PHE A 12 -3.65 -0.96 0.35
N PRO A 13 -4.22 0.01 -0.36
CA PRO A 13 -3.82 0.30 -1.73
C PRO A 13 -2.47 1.05 -1.75
N PRO A 14 -1.66 0.93 -2.82
CA PRO A 14 -0.63 1.91 -3.13
C PRO A 14 -1.28 3.25 -3.54
N ASP A 15 -0.47 4.21 -4.00
CA ASP A 15 -0.95 5.44 -4.64
C ASP A 15 -2.09 5.15 -5.62
N THR A 16 -3.21 5.84 -5.43
CA THR A 16 -4.43 5.61 -6.22
C THR A 16 -4.76 6.85 -7.02
N ASP A 17 -5.04 6.68 -8.31
CA ASP A 17 -5.34 7.74 -9.28
C ASP A 17 -6.73 8.35 -9.04
N THR A 18 -6.84 9.13 -7.97
CA THR A 18 -8.03 9.91 -7.62
C THR A 18 -7.81 11.37 -8.01
N ASP A 19 -8.89 12.14 -8.11
CA ASP A 19 -8.82 13.59 -8.40
C ASP A 19 -7.93 14.36 -7.39
N MET A 20 -7.79 13.83 -6.17
CA MET A 20 -6.96 14.44 -5.12
C MET A 20 -5.46 14.11 -5.27
N TYR A 21 -5.10 13.02 -5.95
CA TYR A 21 -3.73 12.51 -6.04
C TYR A 21 -2.71 13.53 -6.60
N PRO A 22 -3.00 14.27 -7.69
CA PRO A 22 -2.06 15.27 -8.20
C PRO A 22 -1.75 16.37 -7.17
N ARG A 23 -2.75 16.78 -6.39
CA ARG A 23 -2.60 17.80 -5.35
C ARG A 23 -1.79 17.28 -4.18
N GLU A 24 -2.00 16.04 -3.75
CA GLU A 24 -1.22 15.43 -2.68
C GLU A 24 0.25 15.31 -3.08
N LYS A 25 0.53 14.85 -4.31
CA LYS A 25 1.88 14.67 -4.84
C LYS A 25 2.71 15.96 -4.83
N GLN A 26 2.09 17.10 -5.12
CA GLN A 26 2.75 18.41 -5.07
C GLN A 26 3.20 18.77 -3.65
N ASN A 27 2.40 18.40 -2.64
CA ASN A 27 2.60 18.76 -1.24
C ASN A 27 3.37 17.70 -0.42
N GLN A 28 3.86 16.63 -1.05
CA GLN A 28 4.68 15.63 -0.35
C GLN A 28 6.02 16.21 0.11
N ILE A 29 6.42 15.83 1.33
CA ILE A 29 7.78 16.06 1.86
C ILE A 29 8.82 15.21 1.08
N PRO A 30 10.12 15.59 1.08
CA PRO A 30 11.16 14.90 0.31
C PRO A 30 11.20 13.38 0.52
N GLU A 31 11.07 12.93 1.78
CA GLU A 31 11.13 11.53 2.17
C GLU A 31 9.95 10.75 1.55
N ALA A 32 8.75 11.33 1.60
CA ALA A 32 7.55 10.76 1.00
C ALA A 32 7.67 10.70 -0.54
N LYS A 33 8.24 11.73 -1.16
CA LYS A 33 8.51 11.75 -2.62
C LYS A 33 9.51 10.68 -3.03
N ALA A 34 10.56 10.46 -2.23
CA ALA A 34 11.57 9.45 -2.49
C ALA A 34 11.00 8.02 -2.41
N LEU A 35 10.14 7.77 -1.42
CA LEU A 35 9.43 6.49 -1.27
C LEU A 35 8.40 6.26 -2.38
N SER A 36 7.63 7.29 -2.76
CA SER A 36 6.56 7.18 -3.77
C SER A 36 7.09 7.08 -5.20
N LYS A 37 8.32 7.54 -5.48
CA LYS A 37 8.95 7.54 -6.82
C LYS A 37 8.91 6.21 -7.56
N HIS A 38 8.99 5.10 -6.81
CA HIS A 38 9.07 3.74 -7.36
C HIS A 38 7.74 2.98 -7.27
N GLY A 39 6.71 3.57 -6.68
CA GLY A 39 5.41 2.93 -6.51
C GLY A 39 4.56 2.98 -7.78
N THR A 40 3.92 1.86 -8.11
CA THR A 40 2.91 1.84 -9.18
C THR A 40 1.62 2.54 -8.70
N VAL A 41 1.19 3.57 -9.43
CA VAL A 41 -0.14 4.19 -9.25
C VAL A 41 -1.21 3.31 -9.88
N ILE A 42 -2.32 3.06 -9.18
CA ILE A 42 -3.42 2.21 -9.68
C ILE A 42 -4.76 2.95 -9.74
N SER A 43 -5.70 2.44 -10.54
CA SER A 43 -7.02 3.06 -10.63
C SER A 43 -7.89 2.80 -9.39
N PRO A 44 -8.79 3.73 -9.03
CA PRO A 44 -9.79 3.53 -7.97
C PRO A 44 -10.68 2.30 -8.22
N ASP A 45 -11.05 2.06 -9.48
CA ASP A 45 -11.85 0.90 -9.88
C ASP A 45 -11.14 -0.42 -9.58
N LEU A 46 -9.82 -0.48 -9.78
CA LEU A 46 -9.05 -1.68 -9.44
C LEU A 46 -9.07 -1.90 -7.93
N VAL A 47 -8.91 -0.85 -7.12
CA VAL A 47 -8.98 -0.92 -5.64
C VAL A 47 -10.35 -1.43 -5.20
N ALA A 48 -11.43 -0.84 -5.71
CA ALA A 48 -12.81 -1.24 -5.40
C ALA A 48 -13.06 -2.71 -5.76
N ASN A 49 -12.69 -3.12 -6.98
CA ASN A 49 -12.84 -4.51 -7.43
C ASN A 49 -12.06 -5.52 -6.56
N LYS A 50 -10.86 -5.15 -6.08
CA LYS A 50 -10.08 -6.00 -5.18
C LYS A 50 -10.73 -6.12 -3.81
N LEU A 51 -11.24 -5.02 -3.26
CA LEU A 51 -11.92 -5.00 -1.98
C LEU A 51 -13.22 -5.82 -1.99
N ILE A 52 -14.08 -5.66 -3.01
CA ILE A 52 -15.33 -6.43 -3.12
C ILE A 52 -15.04 -7.94 -3.18
N LYS A 53 -14.10 -8.37 -4.02
CA LYS A 53 -13.69 -9.78 -4.11
C LYS A 53 -13.13 -10.34 -2.80
N ALA A 54 -12.48 -9.49 -2.00
CA ALA A 54 -11.97 -9.89 -0.69
C ALA A 54 -13.09 -10.05 0.35
N ILE A 55 -14.08 -9.14 0.33
CA ILE A 55 -15.28 -9.21 1.18
C ILE A 55 -16.04 -10.52 0.90
N GLU A 56 -16.29 -10.83 -0.38
CA GLU A 56 -16.94 -12.09 -0.81
C GLU A 56 -16.21 -13.34 -0.29
N LYS A 57 -14.88 -13.25 -0.16
CA LYS A 57 -14.02 -14.33 0.31
C LYS A 57 -13.73 -14.28 1.81
N SER A 58 -14.36 -13.36 2.55
CA SER A 58 -14.08 -13.11 3.98
C SER A 58 -12.59 -12.90 4.28
N GLN A 59 -11.86 -12.26 3.36
CA GLN A 59 -10.44 -11.95 3.50
C GLN A 59 -10.25 -10.68 4.32
N PHE A 60 -9.51 -10.78 5.43
CA PHE A 60 -9.28 -9.64 6.31
C PHE A 60 -8.35 -8.58 5.71
N GLU A 61 -7.25 -8.99 5.07
CA GLU A 61 -6.25 -8.05 4.53
C GLU A 61 -6.26 -8.06 3.00
N VAL A 62 -6.33 -6.88 2.39
CA VAL A 62 -6.43 -6.70 0.94
C VAL A 62 -5.28 -5.84 0.42
N LEU A 63 -4.32 -6.48 -0.24
CA LEU A 63 -3.23 -5.81 -0.96
C LEU A 63 -3.58 -5.71 -2.46
N CYS A 64 -3.56 -4.50 -3.00
CA CYS A 64 -4.12 -4.24 -4.34
C CYS A 64 -3.18 -4.57 -5.51
N ASN A 65 -1.87 -4.67 -5.27
CA ASN A 65 -0.86 -4.97 -6.29
C ASN A 65 0.17 -6.02 -5.82
N LYS A 66 0.93 -6.58 -6.77
CA LYS A 66 1.95 -7.62 -6.49
C LYS A 66 3.14 -7.06 -5.70
N GLU A 67 3.50 -5.80 -5.92
CA GLU A 67 4.60 -5.12 -5.23
C GLU A 67 4.35 -5.08 -3.72
N SER A 68 3.16 -4.65 -3.27
CA SER A 68 2.82 -4.62 -1.84
C SER A 68 2.88 -6.01 -1.20
N ILE A 69 2.46 -7.04 -1.93
CA ILE A 69 2.55 -8.43 -1.47
C ILE A 69 4.03 -8.84 -1.31
N LEU A 70 4.88 -8.49 -2.28
CA LEU A 70 6.30 -8.81 -2.25
C LEU A 70 7.01 -8.06 -1.12
N VAL A 71 6.74 -6.76 -0.97
CA VAL A 71 7.28 -5.92 0.13
C VAL A 71 6.87 -6.49 1.48
N LYS A 72 5.60 -6.88 1.66
CA LYS A 72 5.15 -7.52 2.91
C LYS A 72 5.92 -8.82 3.18
N LYS A 73 6.04 -9.70 2.18
CA LYS A 73 6.79 -10.96 2.33
C LYS A 73 8.26 -10.71 2.65
N PHE A 74 8.89 -9.75 1.98
CA PHE A 74 10.28 -9.37 2.20
C PHE A 74 10.50 -8.80 3.60
N LYS A 75 9.63 -7.88 4.05
CA LYS A 75 9.65 -7.34 5.42
C LYS A 75 9.53 -8.45 6.47
N ASN A 76 8.66 -9.43 6.24
CA ASN A 76 8.45 -10.53 7.17
C ASN A 76 9.65 -11.50 7.24
N LEU A 77 10.36 -11.69 6.12
CA LEU A 77 11.54 -12.58 6.06
C LEU A 77 12.84 -11.88 6.51
N PHE A 78 13.02 -10.61 6.14
CA PHE A 78 14.26 -9.86 6.31
C PHE A 78 13.98 -8.44 6.85
N PRO A 79 13.47 -8.30 8.09
CA PRO A 79 13.04 -7.01 8.63
C PRO A 79 14.19 -6.00 8.71
N SER A 80 15.38 -6.42 9.16
CA SER A 80 16.54 -5.53 9.29
C SER A 80 17.01 -4.99 7.93
N LEU A 81 16.96 -5.82 6.88
CA LEU A 81 17.33 -5.40 5.53
C LEU A 81 16.28 -4.46 4.95
N TYR A 82 14.99 -4.74 5.16
CA TYR A 82 13.89 -3.87 4.76
C TYR A 82 14.04 -2.45 5.34
N TYR A 83 14.25 -2.32 6.65
CA TYR A 83 14.43 -0.99 7.26
C TYR A 83 15.69 -0.29 6.76
N LYS A 84 16.83 -0.99 6.63
CA LYS A 84 18.05 -0.42 6.01
C LYS A 84 17.83 0.09 4.58
N THR A 85 17.01 -0.60 3.78
CA THR A 85 16.69 -0.13 2.43
C THR A 85 15.81 1.11 2.44
N LEU A 86 14.85 1.21 3.37
CA LEU A 86 14.04 2.42 3.55
C LEU A 86 14.89 3.61 3.99
N ASP A 87 15.74 3.41 5.01
CA ASP A 87 16.64 4.45 5.51
C ASP A 87 17.54 4.98 4.39
N ARG A 88 18.12 4.08 3.57
CA ARG A 88 18.93 4.48 2.41
C ARG A 88 18.14 5.31 1.38
N ILE A 89 16.87 4.98 1.13
CA ILE A 89 16.03 5.75 0.21
C ILE A 89 15.77 7.15 0.79
N ILE A 90 15.46 7.23 2.08
CA ILE A 90 15.20 8.49 2.78
C ILE A 90 16.46 9.35 2.83
N ASP A 91 17.61 8.80 3.21
CA ASP A 91 18.90 9.50 3.27
C ASP A 91 19.31 10.05 1.89
N SER A 92 18.95 9.37 0.80
CA SER A 92 19.21 9.86 -0.56
C SER A 92 18.35 11.05 -1.00
N SER A 93 17.36 11.42 -0.19
CA SER A 93 16.40 12.50 -0.46
C SER A 93 16.66 13.81 0.31
N LEU A 94 17.59 13.77 1.25
CA LEU A 94 18.09 14.91 2.03
C LEU A 94 19.28 15.57 1.32
#